data_AF-A0A7V9BTT4-F1
#
_entry.id   AF-A0A7V9BTT4-F1
#
_cell.length_a   1.000
_cell.length_b   1.000
_cell.length_c   1.000
_cell.angle_alpha   90.00
_cell.angle_beta   90.00
_cell.angle_gamma   90.00
#
_symmetry.space_group_name_H-M   'P 1'
#
loop_
_entity.id
_entity.type
_entity.pdbx_description
1 polymer ?
#
loop_
_entity_poly.entity_id
_entity_poly.type
_entity_poly.pdbx_seq_one_letter_code
_entity_poly.pdbx_strand_id
1 'polypeptide(L)'
;MIPGWTLDRPAPGVVVAQPERGFRYGAEAFWVAGFALEGGVPESAADLGTGSGVIALLLASVGVDATGYELREEWGPGWEVTLASTVVPGRVRFERADLADTPPGRFALVVSNPPFFPRDTGPVAPDTWRAAARTESSASLARFLAAGIAMLKPGGRMCVVVPREREGEIPEPARVVRIGARRSLVEVRPDFRGVPGRESLTETDPRVVGWTSRFQGPR
;
A
#
# COMPACT_ATOMS: atom_id res chain seq x y z
N MET A 1 -2.10 23.16 -11.40
CA MET A 1 -1.78 22.91 -9.98
C MET A 1 -3.08 22.94 -9.20
N ILE A 2 -3.45 21.86 -8.52
CA ILE A 2 -4.66 21.81 -7.69
C ILE A 2 -4.39 22.66 -6.44
N PRO A 3 -5.23 23.65 -6.10
CA PRO A 3 -5.01 24.48 -4.92
C PRO A 3 -4.91 23.63 -3.63
N GLY A 4 -3.87 23.86 -2.83
CA GLY A 4 -3.63 23.12 -1.58
C GLY A 4 -3.05 21.71 -1.78
N TRP A 5 -2.48 21.41 -2.95
CA TRP A 5 -1.79 20.15 -3.25
C TRP A 5 -0.34 20.39 -3.68
N THR A 6 0.55 19.48 -3.31
CA THR A 6 1.96 19.45 -3.74
C THR A 6 2.21 18.37 -4.77
N LEU A 7 3.26 18.54 -5.57
CA LEU A 7 3.81 17.51 -6.44
C LEU A 7 5.12 17.00 -5.86
N ASP A 8 5.09 15.78 -5.33
CA ASP A 8 6.24 15.11 -4.77
C ASP A 8 6.89 14.19 -5.82
N ARG A 9 8.19 13.93 -5.67
CA ARG A 9 8.96 13.06 -6.58
C ARG A 9 9.66 11.97 -5.78
N PRO A 10 8.95 10.90 -5.38
CA PRO A 10 9.49 9.87 -4.48
C PRO A 10 10.56 8.97 -5.14
N ALA A 11 10.57 8.89 -6.47
CA ALA A 11 11.47 8.05 -7.25
C ALA A 11 11.69 8.66 -8.65
N PRO A 12 12.78 8.31 -9.37
CA PRO A 12 12.95 8.72 -10.77
C PRO A 12 11.73 8.35 -11.62
N GLY A 13 11.21 9.33 -12.37
CA GLY A 13 10.03 9.14 -13.22
C GLY A 13 8.69 9.12 -12.47
N VAL A 14 8.66 9.01 -11.14
CA VAL A 14 7.43 9.01 -10.34
C VAL A 14 7.11 10.42 -9.86
N VAL A 15 5.90 10.88 -10.15
CA VAL A 15 5.35 12.13 -9.63
C VAL A 15 4.05 11.82 -8.89
N VAL A 16 3.90 12.32 -7.67
CA VAL A 16 2.70 12.12 -6.86
C VAL A 16 2.09 13.45 -6.49
N ALA A 17 0.87 13.71 -6.96
CA ALA A 17 0.06 14.81 -6.45
C ALA A 17 -0.62 14.39 -5.15
N GLN A 18 -0.41 15.15 -4.07
CA GLN A 18 -1.08 14.89 -2.80
C GLN A 18 -1.40 16.20 -2.04
N PRO A 19 -2.44 16.21 -1.19
CA PRO A 19 -2.77 17.36 -0.37
C PRO A 19 -1.60 17.88 0.48
N GLU A 20 -1.45 19.20 0.61
CA GLU A 20 -0.47 19.85 1.48
C GLU A 20 -0.67 19.47 2.96
N ARG A 21 -1.94 19.28 3.35
CA ARG A 21 -2.38 18.93 4.70
C ARG A 21 -3.22 17.67 4.64
N GLY A 22 -3.26 16.89 5.70
CA GLY A 22 -3.96 15.61 5.71
C GLY A 22 -3.03 14.40 5.86
N PHE A 23 -3.54 13.27 5.39
CA PHE A 23 -2.75 12.06 5.23
C PHE A 23 -1.88 12.17 3.98
N ARG A 24 -0.58 11.98 4.15
CA ARG A 24 0.42 11.92 3.09
C ARG A 24 1.14 10.59 3.19
N TYR A 25 1.69 10.10 2.09
CA TYR A 25 2.44 8.86 2.16
C TYR A 25 3.66 8.98 3.09
N GLY A 26 3.96 7.90 3.80
CA GLY A 26 5.11 7.78 4.70
C GLY A 26 6.13 6.75 4.21
N ALA A 27 7.13 6.48 5.06
CA ALA A 27 8.15 5.46 4.79
C ALA A 27 7.53 4.06 4.60
N GLU A 28 6.38 3.81 5.22
CA GLU A 28 5.66 2.55 5.12
C GLU A 28 5.31 2.16 3.67
N ALA A 29 5.05 3.14 2.80
CA ALA A 29 4.78 2.90 1.38
C ALA A 29 5.99 2.28 0.67
N PHE A 30 7.20 2.78 0.97
CA PHE A 30 8.44 2.25 0.42
C PHE A 30 8.77 0.88 1.01
N TRP A 31 8.55 0.70 2.31
CA TRP A 31 8.81 -0.56 3.00
C TRP A 31 7.97 -1.70 2.42
N VAL A 32 6.65 -1.51 2.27
CA VAL A 32 5.78 -2.56 1.72
C VAL A 32 6.05 -2.83 0.25
N ALA A 33 6.31 -1.79 -0.56
CA ALA A 33 6.67 -1.96 -1.96
C ALA A 33 7.98 -2.75 -2.11
N GLY A 34 9.02 -2.38 -1.35
CA GLY A 34 10.32 -3.06 -1.39
C GLY A 34 10.25 -4.49 -0.85
N PHE A 35 9.54 -4.71 0.26
CA PHE A 35 9.29 -6.03 0.83
C PHE A 35 8.54 -6.93 -0.15
N ALA A 36 7.50 -6.41 -0.81
CA ALA A 36 6.76 -7.16 -1.82
C ALA A 36 7.66 -7.61 -2.97
N LEU A 37 8.66 -6.81 -3.35
CA LEU A 37 9.61 -7.13 -4.43
C LEU A 37 10.72 -8.12 -4.04
N GLU A 38 10.85 -8.51 -2.77
CA GLU A 38 11.77 -9.58 -2.37
C GLU A 38 11.42 -10.93 -3.02
N GLY A 39 10.13 -11.15 -3.27
CA GLY A 39 9.62 -12.31 -4.01
C GLY A 39 9.78 -12.20 -5.54
N GLY A 40 10.56 -11.23 -6.03
CA GLY A 40 10.70 -10.91 -7.45
C GLY A 40 9.67 -9.90 -7.96
N VAL A 41 9.92 -9.36 -9.16
CA VAL A 41 9.05 -8.37 -9.83
C VAL A 41 7.84 -9.11 -10.43
N PRO A 42 6.61 -8.90 -9.94
CA PRO A 42 5.42 -9.53 -10.49
C PRO A 42 5.00 -8.87 -11.81
N GLU A 43 4.20 -9.55 -12.64
CA GLU A 43 3.69 -8.93 -13.86
C GLU A 43 2.55 -7.94 -13.60
N SER A 44 1.81 -8.10 -12.50
CA SER A 44 0.65 -7.26 -12.18
C SER A 44 0.43 -7.11 -10.67
N ALA A 45 0.00 -5.93 -10.25
CA ALA A 45 -0.32 -5.64 -8.86
C ALA A 45 -1.62 -4.85 -8.66
N ALA A 46 -2.32 -5.11 -7.56
CA ALA A 46 -3.37 -4.23 -7.05
C ALA A 46 -2.92 -3.55 -5.76
N ASP A 47 -3.15 -2.25 -5.63
CA ASP A 47 -2.91 -1.46 -4.42
C ASP A 47 -4.25 -1.08 -3.78
N LEU A 48 -4.62 -1.69 -2.67
CA LEU A 48 -5.92 -1.51 -2.03
C LEU A 48 -5.85 -0.38 -1.00
N GLY A 49 -6.79 0.58 -1.07
CA GLY A 49 -6.71 1.81 -0.28
C GLY A 49 -5.52 2.67 -0.75
N THR A 50 -5.40 2.83 -2.06
CA THR A 50 -4.21 3.39 -2.70
C THR A 50 -3.93 4.85 -2.32
N GLY A 51 -4.95 5.60 -1.86
CA GLY A 51 -4.85 7.02 -1.53
C GLY A 51 -4.17 7.80 -2.65
N SER A 52 -2.99 8.38 -2.37
CA SER A 52 -2.18 9.10 -3.35
C SER A 52 -1.67 8.28 -4.55
N GLY A 53 -1.73 6.95 -4.50
CA GLY A 53 -1.22 6.09 -5.55
C GLY A 53 0.24 5.67 -5.42
N VAL A 54 0.95 6.12 -4.38
CA VAL A 54 2.40 5.98 -4.30
C VAL A 54 2.90 4.54 -4.39
N ILE A 55 2.22 3.55 -3.78
CA ILE A 55 2.71 2.16 -3.79
C ILE A 55 2.56 1.60 -5.21
N ALA A 56 1.40 1.79 -5.84
CA ALA A 56 1.17 1.43 -7.25
C ALA A 56 2.22 2.05 -8.19
N LEU A 57 2.54 3.33 -8.00
CA LEU A 57 3.53 4.05 -8.81
C LEU A 57 4.96 3.55 -8.58
N LEU A 58 5.34 3.24 -7.34
CA LEU A 58 6.64 2.65 -7.02
C LEU A 58 6.79 1.27 -7.69
N LEU A 59 5.76 0.44 -7.66
CA LEU A 59 5.76 -0.85 -8.36
C LEU A 59 5.85 -0.68 -9.88
N ALA A 60 5.12 0.29 -10.45
CA ALA A 60 5.20 0.58 -11.87
C ALA A 60 6.56 1.15 -12.31
N SER A 61 7.28 1.84 -11.41
CA SER A 61 8.64 2.31 -11.67
C SER A 61 9.63 1.17 -11.95
N VAL A 62 9.34 -0.04 -11.46
CA VAL A 62 10.14 -1.26 -11.71
C VAL A 62 9.50 -2.21 -12.74
N GLY A 63 8.49 -1.74 -13.49
CA GLY A 63 7.90 -2.45 -14.62
C GLY A 63 6.63 -3.26 -14.33
N VAL A 64 6.02 -3.10 -13.15
CA VAL A 64 4.78 -3.80 -12.80
C VAL A 64 3.57 -3.04 -13.36
N ASP A 65 2.62 -3.76 -13.99
CA ASP A 65 1.31 -3.17 -14.30
C ASP A 65 0.44 -3.09 -13.03
N ALA A 66 0.20 -1.89 -12.54
CA ALA A 66 -0.43 -1.64 -11.25
C ALA A 66 -1.82 -0.99 -11.38
N THR A 67 -2.77 -1.45 -10.57
CA THR A 67 -4.08 -0.80 -10.41
C THR A 67 -4.28 -0.41 -8.94
N GLY A 68 -4.48 0.88 -8.67
CA GLY A 68 -4.81 1.37 -7.33
C GLY A 68 -6.31 1.52 -7.14
N TYR A 69 -6.85 0.94 -6.08
CA TYR A 69 -8.26 1.03 -5.69
C TYR A 69 -8.42 1.90 -4.46
N GLU A 70 -9.36 2.83 -4.49
CA GLU A 70 -9.65 3.73 -3.38
C GLU A 70 -11.13 4.13 -3.39
N LEU A 71 -11.73 4.24 -2.20
CA LEU A 71 -13.15 4.54 -2.05
C LEU A 71 -13.43 6.04 -2.23
N ARG A 72 -12.47 6.85 -1.80
CA ARG A 72 -12.54 8.30 -1.66
C ARG A 72 -12.35 9.03 -2.99
N GLU A 73 -13.42 9.67 -3.45
CA GLU A 73 -13.49 10.38 -4.73
C GLU A 73 -12.55 11.58 -4.80
N GLU A 74 -12.23 12.20 -3.65
CA GLU A 74 -11.37 13.39 -3.58
C GLU A 74 -9.94 13.17 -4.09
N TRP A 75 -9.49 11.91 -4.23
CA TRP A 75 -8.20 11.60 -4.83
C TRP A 75 -8.17 11.71 -6.36
N GLY A 76 -9.34 11.67 -7.01
CA GLY A 76 -9.48 11.67 -8.47
C GLY A 76 -8.70 12.77 -9.18
N PRO A 77 -8.86 14.06 -8.82
CA PRO A 77 -8.09 15.14 -9.44
C PRO A 77 -6.58 14.97 -9.27
N GLY A 78 -6.14 14.47 -8.12
CA GLY A 78 -4.73 14.17 -7.85
C GLY A 78 -4.18 13.05 -8.74
N TRP A 79 -4.97 12.01 -8.96
CA TRP A 79 -4.60 10.90 -9.85
C TRP A 79 -4.43 11.36 -11.30
N GLU A 80 -5.32 12.22 -11.81
CA GLU A 80 -5.19 12.76 -13.17
C GLU A 80 -3.85 13.49 -13.36
N VAL A 81 -3.51 14.37 -12.41
CA VAL A 81 -2.23 15.10 -12.45
C VAL A 81 -1.03 14.17 -12.30
N THR A 82 -1.15 13.18 -11.42
CA THR A 82 -0.12 12.15 -11.16
C THR A 82 0.16 11.32 -12.41
N LEU A 83 -0.87 10.78 -13.05
CA LEU A 83 -0.76 9.96 -14.25
C LEU A 83 -0.23 10.75 -15.44
N ALA A 84 -0.64 12.02 -15.58
CA ALA A 84 -0.13 12.90 -16.64
C ALA A 84 1.34 13.29 -16.46
N SER A 85 1.84 13.27 -15.22
CA SER A 85 3.19 13.72 -14.86
C SER A 85 4.19 12.58 -14.66
N THR A 86 3.71 11.36 -14.46
CA THR A 86 4.53 10.17 -14.20
C THR A 86 4.98 9.52 -15.50
N VAL A 87 6.26 9.15 -15.58
CA VAL A 87 6.86 8.41 -16.70
C VAL A 87 7.61 7.22 -16.13
N VAL A 88 6.99 6.04 -16.21
CA VAL A 88 7.50 4.78 -15.66
C VAL A 88 7.29 3.64 -16.66
N PRO A 89 8.05 2.53 -16.56
CA PRO A 89 7.93 1.42 -17.50
C PRO A 89 6.64 0.61 -17.37
N GLY A 90 6.09 0.49 -16.16
CA GLY A 90 4.81 -0.20 -15.92
C GLY A 90 3.59 0.68 -16.19
N ARG A 91 2.43 0.08 -16.43
CA ARG A 91 1.16 0.81 -16.58
C ARG A 91 0.55 1.08 -15.21
N VAL A 92 -0.06 2.25 -15.03
CA VAL A 92 -0.78 2.59 -13.79
C VAL A 92 -2.20 2.99 -14.11
N ARG A 93 -3.15 2.48 -13.34
CA ARG A 93 -4.55 2.88 -13.34
C ARG A 93 -5.01 3.14 -11.92
N PHE A 94 -5.90 4.10 -11.75
CA PHE A 94 -6.57 4.35 -10.48
C PHE A 94 -8.07 4.24 -10.68
N GLU A 95 -8.72 3.49 -9.81
CA GLU A 95 -10.14 3.19 -9.90
C GLU A 95 -10.80 3.46 -8.55
N ARG A 96 -11.97 4.10 -8.62
CA ARG A 96 -12.82 4.22 -7.44
C ARG A 96 -13.50 2.88 -7.18
N ALA A 97 -13.28 2.30 -6.00
CA ALA A 97 -13.94 1.06 -5.62
C ALA A 97 -14.12 0.94 -4.11
N ASP A 98 -15.25 0.34 -3.70
CA ASP A 98 -15.45 -0.10 -2.32
C ASP A 98 -14.91 -1.52 -2.14
N LEU A 99 -14.05 -1.72 -1.15
CA LEU A 99 -13.49 -3.04 -0.85
C LEU A 99 -14.52 -3.98 -0.20
N ALA A 100 -15.66 -3.46 0.26
CA ALA A 100 -16.81 -4.27 0.66
C ALA A 100 -17.35 -5.11 -0.51
N ASP A 101 -17.32 -4.56 -1.73
CA ASP A 101 -17.71 -5.21 -2.98
C ASP A 101 -16.43 -5.51 -3.77
N THR A 102 -15.69 -6.55 -3.35
CA THR A 102 -14.35 -6.93 -3.86
C THR A 102 -14.10 -6.46 -5.30
N PRO A 103 -13.15 -5.53 -5.52
CA PRO A 103 -12.95 -4.93 -6.84
C PRO A 103 -12.64 -5.98 -7.92
N PRO A 104 -12.98 -5.69 -9.18
CA PRO A 104 -12.70 -6.61 -10.27
C PRO A 104 -11.19 -6.79 -10.46
N GLY A 105 -10.79 -7.98 -10.92
CA GLY A 105 -9.41 -8.26 -11.35
C GLY A 105 -8.79 -9.48 -10.70
N ARG A 106 -7.68 -9.92 -11.29
CA ARG A 106 -6.81 -10.98 -10.77
C ARG A 106 -5.36 -10.57 -10.96
N PHE A 107 -4.62 -10.48 -9.87
CA PHE A 107 -3.27 -9.92 -9.82
C PHE A 107 -2.26 -10.94 -9.28
N ALA A 108 -1.01 -10.85 -9.72
CA ALA A 108 0.07 -11.66 -9.15
C ALA A 108 0.50 -11.17 -7.77
N LEU A 109 0.28 -9.88 -7.49
CA LEU A 109 0.55 -9.23 -6.23
C LEU A 109 -0.65 -8.39 -5.79
N VAL A 110 -0.98 -8.42 -4.51
CA VAL A 110 -1.85 -7.41 -3.89
C VAL A 110 -1.04 -6.72 -2.80
N VAL A 111 -1.05 -5.40 -2.77
CA VAL A 111 -0.40 -4.59 -1.75
C VAL A 111 -1.40 -3.71 -1.04
N SER A 112 -1.11 -3.35 0.20
CA SER A 112 -1.86 -2.30 0.88
C SER A 112 -1.10 -1.70 2.06
N ASN A 113 -1.37 -0.43 2.30
CA ASN A 113 -1.09 0.24 3.56
C ASN A 113 -2.40 0.88 4.07
N PRO A 114 -3.37 0.06 4.52
CA PRO A 114 -4.71 0.56 4.76
C PRO A 114 -4.72 1.47 6.00
N PRO A 115 -5.62 2.45 6.09
CA PRO A 115 -5.74 3.25 7.29
C PRO A 115 -6.26 2.38 8.46
N PHE A 116 -5.45 2.19 9.51
CA PHE A 116 -5.70 1.15 10.51
C PHE A 116 -6.47 1.57 11.74
N PHE A 117 -7.56 2.32 11.59
CA PHE A 117 -8.35 2.70 12.75
C PHE A 117 -9.76 2.11 12.65
N PRO A 118 -10.20 1.33 13.64
CA PRO A 118 -11.61 1.03 13.81
C PRO A 118 -12.40 2.32 13.97
N ARG A 119 -13.68 2.30 13.57
CA ARG A 119 -14.65 3.27 14.06
C ARG A 119 -14.59 3.30 15.60
N ASP A 120 -14.64 4.50 16.17
CA ASP A 120 -14.93 4.77 17.58
C ASP A 120 -13.82 4.61 18.65
N THR A 121 -12.52 4.71 18.31
CA THR A 121 -11.46 4.82 19.35
C THR A 121 -10.51 6.01 19.16
N GLY A 122 -10.54 6.96 20.10
CA GLY A 122 -9.59 8.07 20.27
C GLY A 122 -10.02 9.44 19.71
N PRO A 123 -9.44 10.56 20.21
CA PRO A 123 -9.86 11.92 19.85
C PRO A 123 -9.79 12.15 18.34
N VAL A 124 -10.88 12.67 17.77
CA VAL A 124 -10.99 13.09 16.37
C VAL A 124 -9.86 14.07 16.09
N ALA A 125 -8.92 13.69 15.21
CA ALA A 125 -7.93 14.65 14.74
C ALA A 125 -8.70 15.81 14.08
N PRO A 126 -8.40 17.09 14.35
CA PRO A 126 -9.08 18.23 13.73
C PRO A 126 -8.90 18.29 12.20
N ASP A 127 -8.05 17.42 11.65
CA ASP A 127 -7.79 17.23 10.24
C ASP A 127 -8.80 16.24 9.64
N THR A 128 -9.68 16.74 8.77
CA THR A 128 -10.76 15.98 8.12
C THR A 128 -10.25 14.78 7.31
N TRP A 129 -9.03 14.85 6.75
CA TRP A 129 -8.45 13.74 6.00
C TRP A 129 -8.02 12.58 6.90
N ARG A 130 -7.48 12.92 8.07
CA ARG A 130 -7.08 11.95 9.11
C ARG A 130 -8.27 11.41 9.86
N ALA A 131 -9.32 12.23 10.06
CA ALA A 131 -10.59 11.79 10.62
C ALA A 131 -11.33 10.83 9.68
N ALA A 132 -11.42 11.16 8.37
CA ALA A 132 -12.06 10.31 7.36
C ALA A 132 -11.39 8.92 7.26
N ALA A 133 -10.05 8.89 7.23
CA ALA A 133 -9.28 7.64 7.28
C ALA A 133 -9.59 6.77 8.52
N ARG A 134 -10.09 7.36 9.62
CA ARG A 134 -10.50 6.63 10.83
C ARG A 134 -11.93 6.12 10.78
N THR A 135 -12.83 6.86 10.16
CA THR A 135 -14.25 6.51 10.12
C THR A 135 -14.61 5.51 9.04
N GLU A 136 -13.76 5.24 8.05
CA GLU A 136 -14.18 4.54 6.83
C GLU A 136 -13.91 3.03 6.77
N SER A 137 -13.15 2.44 7.70
CA SER A 137 -12.98 0.97 7.73
C SER A 137 -14.17 0.29 8.44
N SER A 138 -15.27 0.03 7.71
CA SER A 138 -16.38 -0.83 8.17
C SER A 138 -16.02 -2.33 8.18
N ALA A 139 -14.93 -2.70 7.49
CA ALA A 139 -14.40 -4.06 7.43
C ALA A 139 -13.34 -4.30 8.51
N SER A 140 -13.39 -5.45 9.18
CA SER A 140 -12.27 -5.91 10.02
C SER A 140 -11.03 -6.15 9.13
N LEU A 141 -9.82 -6.12 9.71
CA LEU A 141 -8.59 -6.42 8.96
C LEU A 141 -8.70 -7.79 8.29
N ALA A 142 -9.34 -8.77 8.94
CA ALA A 142 -9.62 -10.07 8.35
C ALA A 142 -10.46 -10.00 7.06
N ARG A 143 -11.52 -9.18 7.01
CA ARG A 143 -12.34 -9.01 5.79
C ARG A 143 -11.54 -8.32 4.68
N PHE A 144 -10.73 -7.33 5.05
CA PHE A 144 -9.84 -6.64 4.12
C PHE A 144 -8.83 -7.60 3.49
N LEU A 145 -8.17 -8.42 4.31
CA LEU A 145 -7.23 -9.45 3.86
C LEU A 145 -7.93 -10.50 3.00
N ALA A 146 -9.14 -10.92 3.36
CA ALA A 146 -9.92 -11.87 2.57
C ALA A 146 -10.26 -11.30 1.17
N ALA A 147 -10.67 -10.03 1.08
CA ALA A 147 -10.93 -9.37 -0.20
C ALA A 147 -9.66 -9.30 -1.07
N GLY A 148 -8.52 -8.93 -0.48
CA GLY A 148 -7.25 -8.92 -1.20
C GLY A 148 -6.82 -10.32 -1.66
N ILE A 149 -6.96 -11.34 -0.83
CA ILE A 149 -6.66 -12.73 -1.19
C ILE A 149 -7.54 -13.21 -2.36
N ALA A 150 -8.82 -12.83 -2.38
CA ALA A 150 -9.75 -13.19 -3.46
C ALA A 150 -9.38 -12.57 -4.82
N MET A 151 -8.57 -11.51 -4.82
CA MET A 151 -8.05 -10.85 -6.04
C MET A 151 -6.76 -11.49 -6.55
N LEU A 152 -6.20 -12.51 -5.89
CA LEU A 152 -4.94 -13.11 -6.31
C LEU A 152 -5.14 -14.15 -7.44
N LYS A 153 -4.21 -14.15 -8.39
CA LYS A 153 -3.99 -15.28 -9.31
C LYS A 153 -3.46 -16.49 -8.53
N PRO A 154 -3.57 -17.72 -9.07
CA PRO A 154 -2.86 -18.87 -8.52
C PRO A 154 -1.36 -18.57 -8.35
N GLY A 155 -0.80 -18.85 -7.18
CA GLY A 155 0.59 -18.55 -6.84
C GLY A 155 0.87 -17.08 -6.49
N GLY A 156 -0.16 -16.21 -6.50
CA GLY A 156 -0.04 -14.82 -6.09
C GLY A 156 0.14 -14.67 -4.57
N ARG A 157 0.56 -13.48 -4.15
CA ARG A 157 0.76 -13.12 -2.74
C ARG A 157 0.18 -11.76 -2.41
N MET A 158 -0.24 -11.58 -1.16
CA MET A 158 -0.67 -10.30 -0.61
C MET A 158 0.37 -9.79 0.37
N CYS A 159 0.81 -8.53 0.24
CA CYS A 159 1.74 -7.87 1.16
C CYS A 159 1.09 -6.63 1.78
N VAL A 160 1.00 -6.57 3.10
CA VAL A 160 0.43 -5.42 3.80
C VAL A 160 1.34 -4.88 4.89
N VAL A 161 1.26 -3.58 5.12
CA VAL A 161 1.69 -3.00 6.41
C VAL A 161 0.55 -3.21 7.40
N VAL A 162 0.84 -3.40 8.70
CA VAL A 162 -0.13 -3.31 9.79
C VAL A 162 0.51 -2.67 11.04
N PRO A 163 -0.28 -2.05 11.94
CA PRO A 163 0.18 -1.68 13.27
C PRO A 163 0.49 -2.93 14.08
N ARG A 164 1.50 -2.84 14.93
CA ARG A 164 1.98 -4.00 15.70
C ARG A 164 0.91 -4.59 16.61
N GLU A 165 0.03 -3.76 17.14
CA GLU A 165 -1.09 -4.13 17.99
C GLU A 165 -2.16 -4.97 17.26
N ARG A 166 -2.21 -4.92 15.93
CA ARG A 166 -3.18 -5.68 15.10
C ARG A 166 -2.61 -6.96 14.51
N GLU A 167 -1.38 -7.33 14.85
CA GLU A 167 -0.77 -8.59 14.38
C GLU A 167 -1.59 -9.84 14.73
N GLY A 168 -2.36 -9.80 15.82
CA GLY A 168 -3.21 -10.91 16.24
C GLY A 168 -4.41 -11.17 15.33
N GLU A 169 -4.74 -10.24 14.43
CA GLU A 169 -5.84 -10.36 13.46
C GLU A 169 -5.38 -10.94 12.12
N ILE A 170 -4.08 -11.18 11.94
CA ILE A 170 -3.51 -11.72 10.70
C ILE A 170 -3.85 -13.22 10.60
N PRO A 171 -4.38 -13.71 9.47
CA PRO A 171 -4.58 -15.13 9.23
C PRO A 171 -3.22 -15.84 9.09
N GLU A 172 -3.08 -16.99 9.77
CA GLU A 172 -1.91 -17.85 9.63
C GLU A 172 -2.15 -18.94 8.58
N PRO A 173 -1.07 -19.47 7.96
CA PRO A 173 0.32 -19.03 8.04
C PRO A 173 0.61 -17.71 7.30
N ALA A 174 1.44 -16.87 7.93
CA ALA A 174 1.96 -15.64 7.35
C ALA A 174 3.46 -15.45 7.59
N ARG A 175 4.12 -14.68 6.72
CA ARG A 175 5.44 -14.10 6.99
C ARG A 175 5.23 -12.73 7.62
N VAL A 176 5.80 -12.49 8.80
CA VAL A 176 5.69 -11.21 9.51
C VAL A 176 7.08 -10.64 9.78
N VAL A 177 7.33 -9.44 9.28
CA VAL A 177 8.55 -8.67 9.54
C VAL A 177 8.20 -7.41 10.31
N ARG A 178 8.58 -7.36 11.59
CA ARG A 178 8.36 -6.17 12.42
C ARG A 178 9.40 -5.12 12.11
N ILE A 179 8.98 -3.88 11.92
CA ILE A 179 9.86 -2.72 11.74
C ILE A 179 9.68 -1.79 12.93
N GLY A 180 10.75 -1.68 13.73
CA GLY A 180 10.73 -0.90 14.96
C GLY A 180 9.63 -1.38 15.92
N ALA A 181 9.03 -0.43 16.65
CA ALA A 181 8.03 -0.75 17.67
C ALA A 181 6.58 -0.74 17.19
N ARG A 182 6.30 -0.19 15.99
CA ARG A 182 4.95 0.25 15.60
C ARG A 182 4.36 -0.39 14.35
N ARG A 183 5.18 -1.01 13.51
CA ARG A 183 4.75 -1.51 12.19
C ARG A 183 5.21 -2.93 11.98
N SER A 184 4.41 -3.67 11.23
CA SER A 184 4.73 -5.01 10.77
C SER A 184 4.35 -5.13 9.30
N LEU A 185 5.28 -5.62 8.48
CA LEU A 185 5.01 -6.04 7.12
C LEU A 185 4.59 -7.50 7.14
N VAL A 186 3.56 -7.83 6.39
CA VAL A 186 2.92 -9.13 6.41
C VAL A 186 2.78 -9.62 4.99
N GLU A 187 3.26 -10.83 4.70
CA GLU A 187 2.95 -11.56 3.47
C GLU A 187 2.00 -12.72 3.78
N VAL A 188 0.90 -12.78 3.04
CA VAL A 188 -0.08 -13.88 3.09
C VAL A 188 -0.22 -14.48 1.70
N ARG A 189 -0.41 -15.80 1.62
CA ARG A 189 -0.61 -16.54 0.37
C ARG A 189 -1.94 -17.31 0.39
N PRO A 190 -2.69 -17.40 -0.72
CA PRO A 190 -3.98 -18.09 -0.78
C PRO A 190 -3.91 -19.58 -0.43
N ASP A 191 -2.81 -20.23 -0.80
CA ASP A 191 -2.57 -21.65 -0.55
C ASP A 191 -1.97 -21.91 0.84
N PHE A 192 -1.67 -20.85 1.60
CA PHE A 192 -1.06 -20.92 2.92
C PHE A 192 0.23 -21.78 2.94
N ARG A 193 0.91 -21.94 1.79
CA ARG A 193 2.14 -22.73 1.70
C ARG A 193 3.33 -21.81 1.54
N GLY A 194 4.34 -22.05 2.38
CA GLY A 194 5.72 -21.77 1.98
C GLY A 194 6.45 -20.54 2.52
N VAL A 195 5.93 -19.75 3.47
CA VAL A 195 6.83 -18.82 4.22
C VAL A 195 6.38 -18.55 5.67
N PRO A 196 6.28 -19.56 6.55
CA PRO A 196 6.12 -19.30 7.97
C PRO A 196 7.41 -18.62 8.49
N GLY A 197 7.26 -17.46 9.14
CA GLY A 197 8.41 -16.80 9.74
C GLY A 197 8.04 -15.47 10.37
N ARG A 198 8.45 -15.27 11.62
CA ARG A 198 8.35 -13.98 12.30
C ARG A 198 9.75 -13.48 12.61
N GLU A 199 10.08 -12.29 12.12
CA GLU A 199 11.35 -11.61 12.40
C GLU A 199 11.11 -10.16 12.82
N SER A 200 12.11 -9.52 13.43
CA SER A 200 12.03 -8.12 13.87
C SER A 200 13.30 -7.38 13.48
N LEU A 201 13.13 -6.23 12.84
CA LEU A 201 14.17 -5.37 12.29
C LEU A 201 14.04 -3.96 12.85
N THR A 202 15.18 -3.27 12.95
CA THR A 202 15.19 -1.83 13.20
C THR A 202 14.91 -1.06 11.91
N GLU A 203 14.48 0.19 12.00
CA GLU A 203 14.32 1.05 10.82
C GLU A 203 15.66 1.31 10.10
N THR A 204 16.77 1.15 10.81
CA THR A 204 18.15 1.26 10.30
C THR A 204 18.71 -0.05 9.74
N ASP A 205 17.95 -1.15 9.79
CA ASP A 205 18.39 -2.43 9.25
C ASP A 205 18.67 -2.31 7.74
N PRO A 206 19.78 -2.87 7.21
CA PRO A 206 20.14 -2.76 5.80
C PRO A 206 19.03 -3.20 4.84
N ARG A 207 18.18 -4.17 5.21
CA ARG A 207 17.03 -4.57 4.38
C ARG A 207 15.97 -3.49 4.31
N VAL A 208 15.63 -2.89 5.45
CA VAL A 208 14.65 -1.79 5.54
C VAL A 208 15.14 -0.57 4.76
N VAL A 209 16.43 -0.21 4.91
CA VAL A 209 17.06 0.85 4.12
C VAL A 209 17.11 0.48 2.63
N GLY A 210 17.34 -0.80 2.32
CA GLY A 210 17.33 -1.34 0.96
C GLY A 210 15.97 -1.22 0.28
N TRP A 211 14.87 -1.49 0.99
CA TRP A 211 13.51 -1.34 0.45
C TRP A 211 13.20 0.09 0.02
N THR A 212 13.68 1.07 0.76
CA THR A 212 13.52 2.49 0.39
C THR A 212 14.48 2.89 -0.73
N SER A 213 15.77 2.60 -0.57
CA SER A 213 16.80 3.04 -1.52
C SER A 213 16.67 2.40 -2.90
N ARG A 214 16.03 1.22 -3.01
CA ARG A 214 15.69 0.56 -4.27
C ARG A 214 15.01 1.48 -5.29
N PHE A 215 14.18 2.40 -4.83
CA PHE A 215 13.40 3.29 -5.70
C PHE A 215 14.06 4.64 -5.94
N GLN A 216 15.15 4.98 -5.23
CA GLN A 216 15.73 6.33 -5.26
C GLN A 216 16.72 6.54 -6.41
N GLY A 217 16.98 5.52 -7.23
CA GLY A 217 17.98 5.56 -8.31
C GLY A 217 19.43 5.51 -7.79
N PRO A 218 20.43 5.42 -8.70
CA PRO A 218 21.82 5.61 -8.32
C PRO A 218 22.00 7.04 -7.78
N ARG A 219 22.71 7.17 -6.65
CA ARG A 219 23.12 8.48 -6.11
C ARG A 219 24.16 9.14 -6.98
#